data_AF-A0A397D0J9-F1
#
_entry.id   AF-A0A397D0J9-F1
#
_cell.length_a   1.000
_cell.length_b   1.000
_cell.length_c   1.000
_cell.angle_alpha   90.00
_cell.angle_beta   90.00
_cell.angle_gamma   90.00
#
_symmetry.space_group_name_H-M   'P 1'
#
loop_
_entity.id
_entity.type
_entity.pdbx_description
1 polymer ?
#
loop_
_entity_poly.entity_id
_entity_poly.type
_entity_poly.pdbx_seq_one_letter_code
_entity_poly.pdbx_strand_id
1 'polypeptide(L)'
;MFNCSSSTLVARNLVYHVDPGQDVVITLKGYSMAGRALTVSIATLPSAGFIYQLSQVYSDYGYDPKKTPTAITMAPTLAVIQTQPTSTDDAQLWYFTAPSKFLGNQWATYGGTLTFTLSASEGDFSSSSNLNTPATTPLVILDCATCNLNAGVRLAWPQTLSPAFTGPAQTFSIPLSETAGWVTDPKNTLLPWTPPSQCVLMEVLSKLSGVSILGDFTRRSETVALDAVVLSHGPGQPLACYGAF
;
A
#
# COMPACT_ATOMS: atom_id res chain seq x y z
N MET A 1 30.73 4.21 29.21
CA MET A 1 29.91 5.31 28.69
C MET A 1 28.80 4.69 27.86
N PHE A 2 27.55 4.73 28.33
CA PHE A 2 26.41 4.27 27.56
C PHE A 2 26.07 5.36 26.53
N ASN A 3 26.23 5.04 25.26
CA ASN A 3 25.86 5.94 24.17
C ASN A 3 24.34 5.93 24.07
N CYS A 4 23.69 7.03 24.46
CA CYS A 4 22.25 7.19 24.31
C CYS A 4 21.96 7.46 22.84
N SER A 5 21.60 6.42 22.08
CA SER A 5 21.02 6.59 20.76
C SER A 5 19.73 7.40 20.91
N SER A 6 19.76 8.65 20.48
CA SER A 6 18.58 9.51 20.42
C SER A 6 17.49 8.81 19.61
N SER A 7 16.41 8.40 20.28
CA SER A 7 15.25 7.81 19.64
C SER A 7 14.48 8.92 18.92
N THR A 8 14.61 9.04 17.60
CA THR A 8 13.94 10.08 16.84
C THR A 8 12.46 9.71 16.69
N LEU A 9 11.59 10.43 17.39
CA LEU A 9 10.16 10.49 17.05
C LEU A 9 10.01 11.37 15.81
N VAL A 10 9.28 10.91 14.81
CA VAL A 10 9.05 11.67 13.58
C VAL A 10 7.56 12.00 13.47
N ALA A 11 7.26 13.29 13.35
CA ALA A 11 5.93 13.83 13.11
C ALA A 11 6.00 14.92 12.04
N ARG A 12 4.97 15.01 11.21
CA ARG A 12 4.86 16.07 10.18
C ARG A 12 4.04 17.24 10.68
N ASN A 13 4.34 18.43 10.17
CA ASN A 13 3.44 19.57 10.28
C ASN A 13 2.22 19.32 9.38
N LEU A 14 1.03 19.38 9.95
CA LEU A 14 -0.23 19.18 9.23
C LEU A 14 -1.03 20.49 9.27
N VAL A 15 -1.63 20.84 8.13
CA VAL A 15 -2.53 22.01 8.02
C VAL A 15 -3.88 21.51 7.57
N TYR A 16 -4.92 21.88 8.31
CA TYR A 16 -6.31 21.53 8.01
C TYR A 16 -7.11 22.82 7.79
N HIS A 17 -7.84 22.88 6.69
CA HIS A 17 -8.81 23.94 6.43
C HIS A 17 -10.20 23.46 6.87
N VAL A 18 -10.89 24.28 7.67
CA VAL A 18 -12.22 23.95 8.19
C VAL A 18 -13.16 25.10 7.84
N ASP A 19 -14.13 24.85 6.98
CA ASP A 19 -15.15 25.83 6.62
C ASP A 19 -16.17 26.03 7.76
N PRO A 20 -16.78 27.22 7.90
CA PRO A 20 -17.77 27.48 8.95
C PRO A 20 -18.92 26.46 8.95
N GLY A 21 -19.17 25.85 10.10
CA GLY A 21 -20.24 24.87 10.29
C GLY A 21 -19.92 23.45 9.78
N GLN A 22 -18.71 23.21 9.29
CA GLN A 22 -18.24 21.88 8.91
C GLN A 22 -17.39 21.25 10.02
N ASP A 23 -17.42 19.92 10.04
CA ASP A 23 -16.53 19.13 10.87
C ASP A 23 -15.44 18.50 10.01
N VAL A 24 -14.19 18.62 10.45
CA VAL A 24 -13.04 17.99 9.79
C VAL A 24 -12.33 17.10 10.79
N VAL A 25 -12.12 15.85 10.42
CA VAL A 25 -11.33 14.91 11.21
C VAL A 25 -9.85 15.26 11.07
N ILE A 26 -9.21 15.59 12.19
CA ILE A 26 -7.77 15.83 12.28
C ILE A 26 -7.10 14.51 12.63
N THR A 27 -6.39 13.93 11.66
CA THR A 27 -5.64 12.68 11.87
C THR A 27 -4.21 13.00 12.23
N LEU A 28 -3.89 12.85 13.52
CA LEU A 28 -2.52 13.03 14.02
C LEU A 28 -1.70 11.78 13.69
N LYS A 29 -0.79 11.90 12.73
CA LYS A 29 0.13 10.83 12.33
C LYS A 29 1.49 11.01 12.99
N GLY A 30 2.08 9.90 13.41
CA GLY A 30 3.44 9.85 13.94
C GLY A 30 3.90 8.41 14.07
N TYR A 31 5.22 8.20 14.07
CA TYR A 31 5.81 6.87 14.30
C TYR A 31 7.03 6.96 15.22
N SER A 32 7.32 5.84 15.90
CA SER A 32 8.54 5.65 16.67
C SER A 32 9.37 4.53 16.06
N MET A 33 10.59 4.85 15.61
CA MET A 33 11.56 3.85 15.12
C MET A 33 12.02 2.86 16.20
N ALA A 34 11.68 3.11 17.46
CA ALA A 34 11.98 2.23 18.59
C ALA A 34 10.70 1.51 19.11
N GLY A 35 9.61 1.54 18.35
CA GLY A 35 8.34 0.92 18.73
C GLY A 35 7.67 1.52 19.98
N ARG A 36 8.08 2.72 20.41
CA ARG A 36 7.52 3.36 21.60
C ARG A 36 6.09 3.80 21.33
N ALA A 37 5.25 3.65 22.36
CA ALA A 37 3.94 4.28 22.38
C ALA A 37 4.10 5.79 22.15
N LEU A 38 3.26 6.34 21.28
CA LEU A 38 3.26 7.76 20.99
C LEU A 38 2.14 8.44 21.77
N THR A 39 2.39 9.66 22.19
CA THR A 39 1.38 10.51 22.81
C THR A 39 1.49 11.89 22.18
N VAL A 40 0.37 12.45 21.74
CA VAL A 40 0.31 13.85 21.32
C VAL A 40 -0.31 14.66 22.45
N SER A 41 0.12 15.91 22.58
CA SER A 41 -0.58 16.89 23.41
C SER A 41 -1.00 18.06 22.54
N ILE A 42 -2.22 18.53 22.76
CA ILE A 42 -2.69 19.79 22.19
C ILE A 42 -2.08 20.90 23.01
N ALA A 43 -1.11 21.64 22.46
CA ALA A 43 -0.40 22.70 23.16
C ALA A 43 -1.21 24.00 23.24
N THR A 44 -2.00 24.29 22.21
CA THR A 44 -2.84 25.49 22.12
C THR A 44 -4.15 25.14 21.42
N LEU A 45 -5.22 25.83 21.81
CA LEU A 45 -6.54 25.70 21.18
C LEU A 45 -6.71 26.76 20.08
N PRO A 46 -7.51 26.48 19.04
CA PRO A 46 -7.77 27.45 17.99
C PRO A 46 -8.53 28.64 18.55
N SER A 47 -8.28 29.83 17.99
CA SER A 47 -8.97 31.07 18.37
C SER A 47 -10.45 31.10 17.93
N ALA A 48 -10.84 30.21 17.02
CA ALA A 48 -12.20 30.03 16.54
C ALA A 48 -12.52 28.54 16.34
N GLY A 49 -13.78 28.17 16.56
CA GLY A 49 -14.24 26.78 16.47
C GLY A 49 -13.98 25.98 17.74
N PHE A 50 -14.17 24.67 17.65
CA PHE A 50 -14.04 23.73 18.77
C PHE A 50 -13.29 22.49 18.32
N ILE A 51 -12.43 21.96 19.19
CA ILE A 51 -11.80 20.65 19.00
C ILE A 51 -12.54 19.64 19.86
N TYR A 52 -12.81 18.46 19.30
CA TYR A 52 -13.41 17.33 20.00
C TYR A 52 -12.50 16.12 19.88
N GLN A 53 -12.43 15.32 20.94
CA GLN A 53 -11.83 13.99 20.86
C GLN A 53 -12.82 13.06 20.15
N LEU A 54 -12.33 12.16 19.29
CA LEU A 54 -13.17 11.12 18.70
C LEU A 54 -13.28 9.93 19.65
N SER A 55 -14.36 9.16 19.51
CA SER A 55 -14.64 8.00 20.36
C SER A 55 -13.49 7.01 20.34
N GLN A 56 -13.25 6.33 21.46
CA GLN A 56 -12.20 5.31 21.55
C GLN A 56 -12.39 4.21 20.48
N VAL A 57 -13.63 3.82 20.17
CA VAL A 57 -13.93 2.85 19.11
C VAL A 57 -13.49 3.34 17.72
N TYR A 58 -13.71 4.62 17.41
CA TYR A 58 -13.16 5.22 16.19
C TYR A 58 -11.63 5.22 16.21
N SER A 59 -11.05 5.63 17.35
CA SER A 59 -9.61 5.61 17.54
C SER A 59 -9.01 4.22 17.50
N ASP A 60 -9.73 3.15 17.83
CA ASP A 60 -9.17 1.79 17.86
C ASP A 60 -9.36 1.05 16.53
N TYR A 61 -10.41 1.38 15.77
CA TYR A 61 -10.86 0.56 14.63
C TYR A 61 -11.20 1.34 13.36
N GLY A 62 -11.19 2.69 13.38
CA GLY A 62 -11.45 3.51 12.20
C GLY A 62 -12.87 3.43 11.63
N TYR A 63 -13.86 3.06 12.45
CA TYR A 63 -15.30 3.02 12.06
C TYR A 63 -15.90 4.43 11.84
N ASP A 64 -17.20 4.61 11.99
CA ASP A 64 -17.85 5.93 11.88
C ASP A 64 -17.32 6.92 12.96
N PRO A 65 -16.83 8.13 12.59
CA PRO A 65 -16.26 9.09 13.51
C PRO A 65 -17.32 9.74 14.41
N LYS A 66 -17.39 9.26 15.65
CA LYS A 66 -18.24 9.85 16.69
C LYS A 66 -17.44 10.77 17.60
N LYS A 67 -17.87 12.03 17.73
CA LYS A 67 -17.27 12.99 18.67
C LYS A 67 -17.64 12.66 20.12
N THR A 68 -16.76 13.01 21.05
CA THR A 68 -17.13 13.11 22.45
C THR A 68 -18.16 14.24 22.65
N PRO A 69 -19.05 14.14 23.65
CA PRO A 69 -20.08 15.17 23.89
C PRO A 69 -19.50 16.53 24.28
N THR A 70 -18.28 16.53 24.83
CA THR A 70 -17.62 17.72 25.36
C THR A 70 -16.44 18.10 24.47
N ALA A 71 -16.32 19.38 24.16
CA ALA A 71 -15.17 19.96 23.49
C ALA A 71 -13.95 20.00 24.42
N ILE A 72 -12.76 19.96 23.83
CA ILE A 72 -11.49 20.19 24.52
C ILE A 72 -11.36 21.69 24.75
N THR A 73 -11.39 22.11 26.02
CA THR A 73 -11.38 23.52 26.43
C THR A 73 -10.13 23.94 27.19
N MET A 74 -9.23 22.99 27.48
CA MET A 74 -7.97 23.25 28.18
C MET A 74 -6.78 22.69 27.39
N ALA A 75 -5.63 23.36 27.50
CA ALA A 75 -4.35 22.90 27.00
C ALA A 75 -3.28 23.08 28.11
N PRO A 76 -2.33 22.14 28.28
CA PRO A 76 -2.14 20.95 27.45
C PRO A 76 -3.14 19.84 27.78
N THR A 77 -3.73 19.23 26.74
CA THR A 77 -4.56 18.01 26.86
C THR A 77 -3.93 16.90 26.03
N LEU A 78 -3.80 15.70 26.60
CA LEU A 78 -3.30 14.53 25.87
C LEU A 78 -4.33 14.09 24.83
N ALA A 79 -3.89 13.95 23.58
CA ALA A 79 -4.61 13.31 22.50
C ALA A 79 -4.03 11.91 22.29
N VAL A 80 -4.89 10.91 22.27
CA VAL A 80 -4.49 9.52 22.08
C VAL A 80 -4.05 9.34 20.62
N ILE A 81 -2.77 8.96 20.41
CA ILE A 81 -2.35 8.36 19.14
C ILE A 81 -2.66 6.87 19.23
N GLN A 82 -3.19 6.30 18.15
CA GLN A 82 -3.37 4.86 18.02
C GLN A 82 -2.06 4.13 18.32
N THR A 83 -2.07 3.26 19.32
CA THR A 83 -1.06 2.22 19.48
C THR A 83 -1.78 0.88 19.36
N GLN A 84 -2.34 0.57 18.19
CA GLN A 84 -2.78 -0.81 17.93
C GLN A 84 -1.53 -1.70 17.94
N PRO A 85 -1.44 -2.68 18.86
CA PRO A 85 -0.31 -3.58 18.98
C PRO A 85 -0.59 -4.87 18.20
N THR A 86 -1.20 -4.80 17.02
CA THR A 86 -1.51 -6.01 16.27
C THR A 86 -0.21 -6.66 15.80
N SER A 87 0.06 -7.86 16.32
CA SER A 87 1.14 -8.74 15.86
C SER A 87 0.71 -9.63 14.70
N THR A 88 -0.46 -9.35 14.13
CA THR A 88 -1.10 -10.11 13.05
C THR A 88 -1.08 -9.29 11.78
N ASP A 89 -1.02 -9.97 10.64
CA ASP A 89 -1.13 -9.30 9.34
C ASP A 89 -2.49 -8.59 9.19
N ASP A 90 -2.50 -7.52 8.41
CA ASP A 90 -3.73 -6.78 8.13
C ASP A 90 -4.72 -7.63 7.36
N ALA A 91 -6.00 -7.50 7.71
CA ALA A 91 -7.08 -8.25 7.06
C ALA A 91 -7.29 -7.82 5.60
N GLN A 92 -6.91 -6.59 5.26
CA GLN A 92 -6.96 -6.04 3.91
C GLN A 92 -5.76 -5.15 3.68
N LEU A 93 -5.12 -5.32 2.52
CA LEU A 93 -3.99 -4.52 2.09
C LEU A 93 -4.45 -3.44 1.12
N TRP A 94 -3.88 -2.24 1.23
CA TRP A 94 -4.09 -1.19 0.24
C TRP A 94 -3.03 -1.19 -0.87
N TYR A 95 -3.48 -0.84 -2.07
CA TYR A 95 -2.68 -0.81 -3.29
C TYR A 95 -2.84 0.51 -4.03
N PHE A 96 -1.75 0.99 -4.64
CA PHE A 96 -1.83 2.01 -5.68
C PHE A 96 -2.47 1.41 -6.93
N THR A 97 -3.60 1.98 -7.35
CA THR A 97 -4.28 1.55 -8.57
C THR A 97 -3.85 2.43 -9.73
N ALA A 98 -3.38 1.83 -10.82
CA ALA A 98 -2.89 2.57 -11.97
C ALA A 98 -4.04 3.26 -12.73
N PRO A 99 -3.82 4.49 -13.24
CA PRO A 99 -4.78 5.17 -14.12
C PRO A 99 -4.86 4.51 -15.51
N SER A 100 -5.91 4.85 -16.26
CA SER A 100 -6.24 4.26 -17.57
C SER A 100 -5.11 4.25 -18.60
N LYS A 101 -4.15 5.18 -18.52
CA LYS A 101 -2.98 5.22 -19.42
C LYS A 101 -2.07 3.99 -19.34
N PHE A 102 -2.11 3.24 -18.22
CA PHE A 102 -1.37 1.99 -18.03
C PHE A 102 -2.22 0.75 -18.34
N LEU A 103 -3.49 0.94 -18.69
CA LEU A 103 -4.45 -0.12 -18.94
C LEU A 103 -4.63 -0.33 -20.45
N GLY A 104 -5.50 -1.27 -20.83
CA GLY A 104 -5.77 -1.62 -22.21
C GLY A 104 -4.66 -2.46 -22.83
N ASN A 105 -4.38 -2.20 -24.10
CA ASN A 105 -3.44 -3.02 -24.87
C ASN A 105 -1.98 -2.60 -24.64
N GLN A 106 -1.29 -3.34 -23.78
CA GLN A 106 0.13 -3.16 -23.44
C GLN A 106 0.98 -4.33 -23.93
N TRP A 107 0.55 -5.07 -24.96
CA TRP A 107 1.23 -6.27 -25.46
C TRP A 107 2.74 -6.08 -25.75
N ALA A 108 3.13 -4.88 -26.20
CA ALA A 108 4.52 -4.55 -26.52
C ALA A 108 5.47 -4.61 -25.30
N THR A 109 4.92 -4.66 -24.09
CA THR A 109 5.67 -4.76 -22.83
C THR A 109 6.04 -6.21 -22.48
N TYR A 110 5.51 -7.20 -23.21
CA TYR A 110 5.84 -8.60 -23.01
C TYR A 110 7.34 -8.86 -23.23
N GLY A 111 7.99 -9.45 -22.22
CA GLY A 111 9.44 -9.64 -22.13
C GLY A 111 10.23 -8.37 -21.74
N GLY A 112 9.53 -7.27 -21.44
CA GLY A 112 10.07 -6.03 -20.90
C GLY A 112 9.95 -5.98 -19.37
N THR A 113 9.80 -4.79 -18.81
CA THR A 113 9.70 -4.60 -17.35
C THR A 113 8.62 -3.59 -16.96
N LEU A 114 8.01 -3.82 -15.80
CA LEU A 114 7.32 -2.79 -15.03
C LEU A 114 8.31 -2.27 -13.97
N THR A 115 8.73 -1.03 -14.13
CA THR A 115 9.66 -0.36 -13.21
C THR A 115 8.93 0.71 -12.42
N PHE A 116 9.21 0.83 -11.13
CA PHE A 116 8.66 1.89 -10.28
C PHE A 116 9.54 2.12 -9.05
N THR A 117 9.39 3.27 -8.41
CA THR A 117 10.09 3.62 -7.17
C THR A 117 9.10 3.79 -6.03
N LEU A 118 9.35 3.10 -4.93
CA LEU A 118 8.63 3.29 -3.67
C LEU A 118 9.51 4.02 -2.67
N SER A 119 8.89 4.84 -1.82
CA SER A 119 9.54 5.39 -0.64
C SER A 119 8.51 5.53 0.48
N ALA A 120 8.91 5.30 1.71
CA ALA A 120 8.08 5.49 2.88
C ALA A 120 8.50 6.76 3.60
N SER A 121 7.51 7.52 4.02
CA SER A 121 7.71 8.68 4.88
C SER A 121 7.33 8.42 6.34
N GLU A 122 6.54 7.37 6.57
CA GLU A 122 6.07 6.91 7.87
C GLU A 122 5.95 5.37 7.83
N GLY A 123 6.14 4.71 8.98
CA GLY A 123 6.09 3.25 9.12
C GLY A 123 7.39 2.67 9.69
N ASP A 124 7.31 1.48 10.30
CA ASP A 124 8.47 0.75 10.81
C ASP A 124 8.74 -0.51 9.98
N PHE A 125 9.76 -0.40 9.12
CA PHE A 125 10.20 -1.45 8.20
C PHE A 125 11.42 -2.23 8.72
N SER A 126 11.87 -1.93 9.93
CA SER A 126 13.14 -2.44 10.47
C SER A 126 13.06 -3.88 11.00
N SER A 127 11.85 -4.36 11.29
CA SER A 127 11.60 -5.68 11.85
C SER A 127 10.52 -6.42 11.07
N SER A 128 10.79 -7.69 10.75
CA SER A 128 9.80 -8.59 10.14
C SER A 128 8.56 -8.81 11.03
N SER A 129 8.64 -8.51 12.34
CA SER A 129 7.48 -8.55 13.24
C SER A 129 6.43 -7.48 12.94
N ASN A 130 6.83 -6.40 12.26
CA ASN A 130 5.98 -5.26 11.94
C ASN A 130 5.52 -5.28 10.48
N LEU A 131 6.07 -6.17 9.66
CA LEU A 131 5.73 -6.28 8.24
C LEU A 131 4.59 -7.26 8.01
N ASN A 132 3.71 -6.95 7.07
CA ASN A 132 2.75 -7.89 6.53
C ASN A 132 3.53 -9.04 5.84
N THR A 133 3.08 -10.29 6.02
CA THR A 133 3.82 -11.46 5.52
C THR A 133 3.99 -11.43 3.98
N PRO A 134 5.23 -11.44 3.43
CA PRO A 134 5.48 -11.36 2.00
C PRO A 134 4.82 -12.46 1.14
N ALA A 135 4.61 -13.64 1.74
CA ALA A 135 4.03 -14.81 1.04
C ALA A 135 2.54 -14.64 0.72
N THR A 136 1.82 -13.76 1.42
CA THR A 136 0.39 -13.49 1.25
C THR A 136 0.11 -12.12 0.64
N THR A 137 1.15 -11.35 0.31
CA THR A 137 1.07 -9.94 -0.05
C THR A 137 1.76 -9.72 -1.42
N PRO A 138 1.06 -9.91 -2.55
CA PRO A 138 1.59 -9.60 -3.87
C PRO A 138 2.11 -8.17 -3.95
N LEU A 139 3.32 -7.98 -4.49
CA LEU A 139 3.89 -6.65 -4.73
C LEU A 139 3.20 -5.97 -5.90
N VAL A 140 2.92 -6.73 -6.96
CA VAL A 140 2.22 -6.26 -8.15
C VAL A 140 1.10 -7.22 -8.48
N ILE A 141 -0.05 -6.67 -8.86
CA ILE A 141 -1.20 -7.42 -9.36
C ILE A 141 -1.56 -6.87 -10.74
N LEU A 142 -1.73 -7.77 -11.70
CA LEU A 142 -2.27 -7.49 -13.02
C LEU A 142 -3.62 -8.17 -13.16
N ASP A 143 -4.63 -7.40 -13.52
CA ASP A 143 -5.99 -7.90 -13.73
C ASP A 143 -6.39 -7.74 -15.18
N CYS A 144 -7.11 -8.73 -15.70
CA CYS A 144 -7.81 -8.67 -16.97
C CYS A 144 -9.22 -9.23 -16.80
N ALA A 145 -10.22 -8.34 -16.72
CA ALA A 145 -11.61 -8.71 -16.50
C ALA A 145 -12.23 -9.51 -17.65
N THR A 146 -11.79 -9.26 -18.89
CA THR A 146 -12.36 -9.89 -20.09
C THR A 146 -11.60 -11.13 -20.57
N CYS A 147 -10.47 -11.45 -19.94
CA CYS A 147 -9.67 -12.62 -20.30
C CYS A 147 -10.36 -13.93 -19.91
N ASN A 148 -9.91 -15.05 -20.48
CA ASN A 148 -10.47 -16.37 -20.21
C ASN A 148 -12.01 -16.39 -20.36
N LEU A 149 -12.51 -15.98 -21.52
CA LEU A 149 -13.94 -15.93 -21.85
C LEU A 149 -14.77 -15.09 -20.85
N ASN A 150 -14.26 -13.91 -20.46
CA ASN A 150 -14.86 -13.03 -19.45
C ASN A 150 -14.96 -13.62 -18.03
N ALA A 151 -14.33 -14.76 -17.75
CA ALA A 151 -14.16 -15.20 -16.38
C ALA A 151 -13.22 -14.26 -15.60
N GLY A 152 -12.30 -13.61 -16.31
CA GLY A 152 -11.25 -12.76 -15.77
C GLY A 152 -9.98 -13.55 -15.45
N VAL A 153 -8.85 -12.87 -15.40
CA VAL A 153 -7.56 -13.44 -14.98
C VAL A 153 -6.86 -12.44 -14.07
N ARG A 154 -6.29 -12.94 -12.96
CA ARG A 154 -5.46 -12.18 -12.03
C ARG A 154 -4.09 -12.83 -11.95
N LEU A 155 -3.06 -12.04 -12.23
CA LEU A 155 -1.67 -12.42 -12.07
C LEU A 155 -1.06 -11.62 -10.93
N ALA A 156 -0.32 -12.30 -10.06
CA ALA A 156 0.38 -11.69 -8.95
C ALA A 156 1.89 -11.91 -9.07
N TRP A 157 2.65 -10.87 -8.77
CA TRP A 157 4.08 -10.93 -8.53
C TRP A 157 4.33 -11.01 -7.03
N PRO A 158 4.93 -12.09 -6.52
CA PRO A 158 5.25 -12.22 -5.10
C PRO A 158 6.30 -11.20 -4.65
N GLN A 159 6.13 -10.60 -3.47
CA GLN A 159 7.16 -9.74 -2.87
C GLN A 159 8.50 -10.45 -2.66
N THR A 160 8.48 -11.76 -2.40
CA THR A 160 9.68 -12.58 -2.16
C THR A 160 10.61 -12.69 -3.36
N LEU A 161 10.14 -12.36 -4.57
CA LEU A 161 10.95 -12.31 -5.79
C LEU A 161 11.53 -10.92 -6.05
N SER A 162 11.34 -9.98 -5.13
CA SER A 162 11.89 -8.64 -5.18
C SER A 162 12.76 -8.36 -3.96
N PRO A 163 13.69 -7.39 -4.05
CA PRO A 163 14.39 -6.91 -2.87
C PRO A 163 13.40 -6.45 -1.79
N ALA A 164 13.68 -6.76 -0.53
CA ALA A 164 12.82 -6.34 0.57
C ALA A 164 12.74 -4.80 0.64
N PHE A 165 11.52 -4.26 0.76
CA PHE A 165 11.30 -2.84 0.95
C PHE A 165 11.54 -2.44 2.40
N THR A 166 12.51 -1.56 2.64
CA THR A 166 12.95 -1.17 3.99
C THR A 166 12.58 0.26 4.37
N GLY A 167 11.79 0.95 3.55
CA GLY A 167 11.33 2.32 3.76
C GLY A 167 12.04 3.39 2.92
N PRO A 168 13.39 3.44 2.83
CA PRO A 168 14.07 4.36 1.92
C PRO A 168 13.64 4.22 0.45
N ALA A 169 13.88 5.26 -0.34
CA ALA A 169 13.57 5.24 -1.77
C ALA A 169 14.27 4.07 -2.46
N GLN A 170 13.46 3.20 -3.08
CA GLN A 170 13.92 1.98 -3.71
C GLN A 170 13.18 1.74 -5.01
N THR A 171 13.94 1.43 -6.07
CA THR A 171 13.40 1.09 -7.38
C THR A 171 13.25 -0.41 -7.52
N PHE A 172 12.07 -0.81 -7.99
CA PHE A 172 11.70 -2.18 -8.32
C PHE A 172 11.64 -2.32 -9.84
N SER A 173 12.08 -3.46 -10.35
CA SER A 173 12.02 -3.80 -11.77
C SER A 173 11.44 -5.21 -11.90
N ILE A 174 10.19 -5.28 -12.36
CA ILE A 174 9.41 -6.52 -12.42
C ILE A 174 9.41 -7.01 -13.87
N PRO A 175 10.03 -8.16 -14.18
CA PRO A 175 10.04 -8.71 -15.53
C PRO A 175 8.63 -9.16 -15.94
N LEU A 176 8.20 -8.78 -17.14
CA LEU A 176 6.89 -9.15 -17.70
C LEU A 176 7.02 -10.40 -18.56
N SER A 177 7.38 -11.52 -17.92
CA SER A 177 7.56 -12.85 -18.53
C SER A 177 6.98 -13.94 -17.65
N GLU A 178 6.31 -14.93 -18.24
CA GLU A 178 5.62 -16.01 -17.52
C GLU A 178 6.59 -16.89 -16.74
N THR A 179 7.84 -16.98 -17.20
CA THR A 179 8.89 -17.78 -16.58
C THR A 179 9.61 -17.05 -15.44
N ALA A 180 9.31 -15.77 -15.23
CA ALA A 180 10.02 -14.95 -14.24
C ALA A 180 9.51 -15.09 -12.80
N GLY A 181 8.38 -15.77 -12.60
CA GLY A 181 7.82 -16.05 -11.27
C GLY A 181 6.46 -15.41 -10.97
N TRP A 182 5.79 -14.89 -11.99
CA TRP A 182 4.36 -14.56 -11.89
C TRP A 182 3.57 -15.81 -11.52
N VAL A 183 2.50 -15.61 -10.76
CA VAL A 183 1.56 -16.66 -10.39
C VAL A 183 0.13 -16.24 -10.70
N THR A 184 -0.70 -17.20 -11.09
CA THR A 184 -2.11 -16.99 -11.44
C THR A 184 -2.98 -17.31 -10.25
N ASP A 185 -3.93 -16.43 -9.94
CA ASP A 185 -4.97 -16.68 -8.96
C ASP A 185 -5.91 -17.78 -9.46
N PRO A 186 -6.01 -18.94 -8.79
CA PRO A 186 -6.91 -20.01 -9.19
C PRO A 186 -8.39 -19.68 -8.92
N LYS A 187 -8.69 -18.53 -8.28
CA LYS A 187 -10.01 -18.10 -7.79
C LYS A 187 -10.65 -19.10 -6.83
N ASN A 188 -9.81 -19.93 -6.24
CA ASN A 188 -10.20 -20.97 -5.31
C ASN A 188 -9.10 -21.08 -4.27
N THR A 189 -9.40 -20.69 -3.05
CA THR A 189 -8.45 -20.66 -1.93
C THR A 189 -7.91 -22.04 -1.54
N LEU A 190 -8.51 -23.12 -2.05
CA LEU A 190 -8.07 -24.49 -1.82
C LEU A 190 -7.02 -24.96 -2.85
N LEU A 191 -6.81 -24.20 -3.93
CA LEU A 191 -5.84 -24.54 -4.97
C LEU A 191 -4.57 -23.68 -4.81
N PRO A 192 -3.38 -24.27 -5.07
CA PRO A 192 -2.16 -23.49 -5.09
C PRO A 192 -2.18 -22.54 -6.29
N TRP A 193 -1.54 -21.38 -6.13
CA TRP A 193 -1.29 -20.48 -7.24
C TRP A 193 -0.22 -21.09 -8.15
N THR A 194 -0.46 -21.07 -9.45
CA THR A 194 0.44 -21.70 -10.44
C THR A 194 1.01 -20.68 -11.41
N PRO A 195 2.22 -20.89 -11.96
CA PRO A 195 2.75 -20.03 -13.01
C PRO A 195 1.77 -19.92 -14.20
N PRO A 196 1.59 -18.73 -14.80
CA PRO A 196 0.79 -18.57 -16.00
C PRO A 196 1.49 -19.24 -17.20
N SER A 197 0.72 -19.58 -18.23
CA SER A 197 1.32 -19.88 -19.54
C SER A 197 1.70 -18.57 -20.26
N GLN A 198 2.56 -18.66 -21.27
CA GLN A 198 2.93 -17.51 -22.11
C GLN A 198 1.70 -16.80 -22.67
N CYS A 199 0.71 -17.56 -23.16
CA CYS A 199 -0.47 -16.98 -23.77
C CYS A 199 -1.41 -16.33 -22.77
N VAL A 200 -1.46 -16.83 -21.52
CA VAL A 200 -2.23 -16.19 -20.45
C VAL A 200 -1.61 -14.84 -20.08
N LEU A 201 -0.29 -14.77 -19.87
CA LEU A 201 0.38 -13.50 -19.58
C LEU A 201 0.18 -12.51 -20.73
N MET A 202 0.36 -12.94 -21.98
CA MET A 202 0.16 -12.10 -23.16
C MET A 202 -1.28 -11.59 -23.27
N GLU A 203 -2.28 -12.46 -23.07
CA GLU A 203 -3.69 -12.05 -23.09
C GLU A 203 -3.96 -10.97 -22.04
N VAL A 204 -3.45 -11.15 -20.81
CA VAL A 204 -3.57 -10.17 -19.73
C VAL A 204 -2.94 -8.84 -20.13
N LEU A 205 -1.69 -8.84 -20.62
CA LEU A 205 -1.01 -7.62 -21.06
C LEU A 205 -1.73 -6.93 -22.23
N SER A 206 -2.43 -7.67 -23.09
CA SER A 206 -3.17 -7.12 -24.22
C SER A 206 -4.53 -6.52 -23.85
N LYS A 207 -5.04 -6.83 -22.66
CA LYS A 207 -6.37 -6.44 -22.18
C LYS A 207 -6.34 -6.06 -20.71
N LEU A 208 -5.29 -5.35 -20.26
CA LEU A 208 -5.14 -4.96 -18.87
C LEU A 208 -6.34 -4.13 -18.43
N SER A 209 -7.04 -4.60 -17.42
CA SER A 209 -8.12 -3.87 -16.75
C SER A 209 -7.71 -3.32 -15.39
N GLY A 210 -6.59 -3.80 -14.84
CA GLY A 210 -6.04 -3.29 -13.59
C GLY A 210 -4.54 -3.55 -13.49
N VAL A 211 -3.82 -2.57 -12.95
CA VAL A 211 -2.45 -2.71 -12.48
C VAL A 211 -2.42 -2.14 -11.08
N SER A 212 -2.03 -2.95 -10.10
CA SER A 212 -1.98 -2.56 -8.70
C SER A 212 -0.59 -2.79 -8.14
N ILE A 213 -0.04 -1.80 -7.43
CA ILE A 213 1.27 -1.88 -6.76
C ILE A 213 1.04 -1.75 -5.26
N LEU A 214 1.63 -2.66 -4.47
CA LEU A 214 1.44 -2.68 -3.03
C LEU A 214 1.91 -1.37 -2.40
N GLY A 215 1.08 -0.80 -1.55
CA GLY A 215 1.46 0.30 -0.66
C GLY A 215 1.48 -0.09 0.80
N ASP A 216 0.77 -1.17 1.14
CA ASP A 216 0.60 -1.67 2.50
C ASP A 216 1.66 -2.72 2.88
N PHE A 217 2.72 -2.27 3.55
CA PHE A 217 3.83 -3.14 3.93
C PHE A 217 3.86 -3.46 5.41
N THR A 218 3.29 -2.62 6.28
CA THR A 218 3.42 -2.77 7.74
C THR A 218 2.05 -3.09 8.35
N ARG A 219 2.01 -3.91 9.40
CA ARG A 219 0.80 -4.33 10.14
C ARG A 219 0.07 -3.19 10.88
N ARG A 220 0.47 -1.95 10.62
CA ARG A 220 0.12 -0.77 11.41
C ARG A 220 -0.18 0.38 10.47
N SER A 221 0.62 1.43 10.56
CA SER A 221 0.44 2.64 9.80
C SER A 221 1.73 2.91 9.04
N GLU A 222 1.60 3.04 7.73
CA GLU A 222 2.64 3.56 6.88
C GLU A 222 2.08 4.67 5.99
N THR A 223 2.99 5.51 5.52
CA THR A 223 2.71 6.42 4.41
C THR A 223 3.76 6.13 3.35
N VAL A 224 3.36 5.37 2.34
CA VAL A 224 4.18 5.04 1.17
C VAL A 224 3.83 5.98 0.02
N ALA A 225 4.84 6.37 -0.74
CA ALA A 225 4.75 7.14 -1.95
C ALA A 225 5.28 6.31 -3.13
N LEU A 226 4.63 6.49 -4.28
CA LEU A 226 4.96 5.82 -5.54
C LEU A 226 5.36 6.87 -6.58
N ASP A 227 6.46 6.62 -7.29
CA ASP A 227 6.95 7.47 -8.38
C ASP A 227 7.60 6.64 -9.50
N ALA A 228 7.92 7.29 -10.63
CA ALA A 228 8.67 6.76 -11.75
C ALA A 228 8.12 5.44 -12.33
N VAL A 229 6.80 5.29 -12.36
CA VAL A 229 6.14 4.10 -12.92
C VAL A 229 6.28 4.06 -14.44
N VAL A 230 6.94 3.04 -14.96
CA VAL A 230 7.22 2.86 -16.39
C VAL A 230 6.97 1.41 -16.79
N LEU A 231 6.18 1.22 -17.86
CA LEU A 231 6.12 -0.03 -18.60
C LEU A 231 7.08 0.06 -19.78
N SER A 232 8.14 -0.73 -19.74
CA SER A 232 9.15 -0.79 -20.80
C SER A 232 8.79 -1.85 -21.82
N HIS A 233 9.02 -1.54 -23.09
CA HIS A 233 8.85 -2.52 -24.16
C HIS A 233 9.80 -3.70 -23.97
N GLY A 234 9.33 -4.88 -24.33
CA GLY A 234 10.16 -6.07 -24.47
C GLY A 234 10.34 -6.44 -25.94
N PRO A 235 10.90 -7.63 -26.21
CA PRO A 235 10.99 -8.16 -27.56
C PRO A 235 9.61 -8.38 -28.21
N GLY A 236 8.51 -8.48 -27.44
CA GLY A 236 7.15 -8.55 -28.00
C GLY A 236 6.89 -9.79 -28.87
N GLN A 237 7.60 -10.89 -28.63
CA GLN A 237 7.64 -12.07 -29.51
C GLN A 237 6.94 -13.35 -28.99
N PRO A 238 5.72 -13.34 -28.41
CA PRO A 238 4.99 -14.58 -28.18
C PRO A 238 4.26 -15.00 -29.47
N LEU A 239 5.01 -15.23 -30.57
CA LEU A 239 4.48 -15.63 -31.88
C LEU A 239 3.61 -16.91 -31.78
N ALA A 240 3.89 -17.79 -30.83
CA ALA A 240 3.15 -19.02 -30.61
C ALA A 240 1.70 -18.79 -30.09
N CYS A 241 1.42 -17.62 -29.51
CA CYS A 241 0.10 -17.31 -28.93
C CYS A 241 -0.83 -16.59 -29.92
N TYR A 242 -0.27 -16.01 -30.97
CA TYR A 242 -1.01 -15.57 -32.15
C TYR A 242 -0.98 -16.74 -33.13
N GLY A 243 -1.82 -17.76 -32.91
CA GLY A 243 -1.95 -18.88 -33.84
C GLY A 243 -2.04 -18.36 -35.28
N ALA A 244 -1.29 -18.98 -36.19
CA ALA A 244 -1.29 -18.67 -37.61
C ALA A 244 -2.74 -18.48 -38.09
N PHE A 245 -3.02 -17.28 -38.60
CA PHE A 245 -4.27 -16.98 -39.31
C PHE A 245 -4.43 -17.91 -40.52
#